data_AF-A0A3A6QB89-F1
#
_entry.id   AF-A0A3A6QB89-F1
#
_cell.length_a   1.000
_cell.length_b   1.000
_cell.length_c   1.000
_cell.angle_alpha   90.00
_cell.angle_beta   90.00
_cell.angle_gamma   90.00
#
_symmetry.space_group_name_H-M   'P 1'
#
loop_
_entity.id
_entity.type
_entity.pdbx_description
1 polymer ?
#
loop_
_entity_poly.entity_id
_entity_poly.type
_entity_poly.pdbx_seq_one_letter_code
_entity_poly.pdbx_strand_id
1 'polypeptide(L)' 'MPQGNDVEHSNDPESASTYECLQCGAIVESDAHPNTCECGGQFTNRAKSLE' A
#
# COMPACT_ATOMS: atom_id res chain seq x y z
N MET A 1 12.97 17.29 -26.68
CA MET A 1 11.88 17.27 -25.68
C MET A 1 12.40 16.51 -24.47
N PRO A 2 12.55 17.12 -23.28
CA PRO A 2 12.92 16.38 -22.08
C PRO A 2 11.75 15.49 -21.66
N GLN A 3 12.02 14.21 -21.46
CA GLN A 3 11.05 13.24 -20.95
C GLN A 3 10.90 13.49 -19.45
N GLY A 4 10.05 14.46 -19.09
CA GLY A 4 9.59 14.67 -17.73
C GLY A 4 8.58 13.60 -17.36
N ASN A 5 9.06 12.37 -17.20
CA ASN A 5 8.27 11.29 -16.62
C ASN A 5 8.44 11.34 -15.09
N ASP A 6 8.13 12.49 -14.50
CA ASP A 6 8.01 12.67 -13.06
C ASP A 6 6.58 12.29 -12.68
N VAL A 7 6.33 10.98 -12.63
CA VAL A 7 5.17 10.43 -11.92
C VAL A 7 5.61 10.12 -10.48
N GLU A 8 6.28 11.07 -9.82
CA GLU A 8 6.56 11.03 -8.37
C GLU A 8 5.42 11.71 -7.62
N HIS A 9 4.20 11.24 -7.87
CA HIS A 9 3.03 11.59 -7.08
C HIS A 9 2.28 10.27 -6.93
N SER A 10 2.49 9.48 -5.89
CA SER A 10 1.78 9.72 -4.64
C SER A 10 2.33 8.75 -3.57
N ASN A 11 3.38 9.15 -2.86
CA ASN A 11 3.57 8.68 -1.48
C ASN A 11 3.27 9.87 -0.56
N ASP A 12 2.19 10.62 -0.85
CA ASP A 12 1.64 11.56 0.12
C ASP A 12 1.31 10.76 1.38
N PRO A 13 1.84 11.14 2.56
CA PRO A 13 1.49 10.48 3.82
C PRO A 13 0.02 10.69 4.21
N GLU A 14 -0.71 11.51 3.44
CA GLU A 14 -2.16 11.76 3.54
C GLU A 14 -2.97 10.95 2.49
N SER A 15 -2.30 10.17 1.62
CA SER A 15 -2.97 9.31 0.66
C SER A 15 -3.13 7.91 1.24
N ALA A 16 -4.40 7.50 1.38
CA ALA A 16 -4.77 6.16 1.81
C ALA A 16 -4.02 5.11 1.00
N SER A 17 -3.28 4.27 1.70
CA SER A 17 -2.52 3.17 1.13
C SER A 17 -3.35 1.91 1.10
N THR A 18 -3.22 1.13 0.02
CA THR A 18 -3.86 -0.19 -0.05
C THR A 18 -2.96 -1.25 0.56
N TYR A 19 -3.52 -2.04 1.46
CA TYR A 19 -2.87 -3.15 2.14
C TYR A 19 -3.54 -4.48 1.82
N GLU A 20 -2.74 -5.53 1.65
CA GLU A 20 -3.21 -6.89 1.39
C GLU A 20 -2.68 -7.85 2.46
N CYS A 21 -3.56 -8.72 2.96
CA CYS A 21 -3.17 -9.83 3.81
C CYS A 21 -2.81 -11.04 2.95
N LEU A 22 -1.54 -11.44 2.96
CA LEU A 22 -1.05 -12.58 2.19
C LEU A 22 -1.52 -13.94 2.73
N GLN A 23 -2.16 -13.97 3.90
CA GLN A 23 -2.66 -15.21 4.51
C GLN A 23 -4.08 -15.56 4.06
N CYS A 24 -4.98 -14.58 3.98
CA CYS A 24 -6.39 -14.80 3.62
C CYS A 24 -6.84 -14.06 2.35
N GLY A 25 -6.01 -13.16 1.80
CA GLY A 25 -6.34 -12.33 0.64
C GLY A 25 -7.23 -11.12 0.95
N ALA A 26 -7.39 -10.73 2.22
CA ALA A 26 -8.13 -9.52 2.57
C ALA A 26 -7.40 -8.25 2.09
N ILE A 27 -8.14 -7.30 1.53
CA ILE A 27 -7.61 -6.03 1.04
C ILE A 27 -8.30 -4.88 1.78
N VAL A 28 -7.52 -3.96 2.32
CA VAL A 28 -8.03 -2.79 3.05
C VAL A 28 -7.31 -1.52 2.59
N GLU A 29 -8.03 -0.41 2.53
CA GLU A 29 -7.44 0.91 2.35
C GLU A 29 -7.32 1.59 3.70
N SER A 30 -6.13 2.07 4.02
CA SER A 30 -5.87 2.74 5.28
C SER A 30 -4.78 3.78 5.09
N ASP A 31 -4.96 4.93 5.73
CA ASP A 31 -3.96 5.99 5.77
C ASP A 31 -2.75 5.59 6.64
N ALA A 32 -3.01 4.81 7.69
CA ALA A 32 -1.99 4.24 8.57
C ALA A 32 -1.83 2.73 8.36
N HIS A 33 -0.62 2.19 8.59
CA HIS A 33 -0.34 0.75 8.41
C HIS A 33 -1.18 -0.11 9.38
N PRO A 34 -2.14 -0.92 8.87
CA PRO A 34 -2.88 -1.85 9.71
C PRO A 34 -1.95 -3.00 10.11
N ASN A 35 -1.63 -3.14 11.39
CA ASN A 35 -0.67 -4.16 11.85
C ASN A 35 -1.14 -5.60 11.61
N THR A 36 -2.42 -5.90 11.82
CA THR A 36 -2.91 -7.28 11.88
C THR A 36 -4.26 -7.42 11.18
N CYS A 37 -4.40 -8.49 10.40
CA CYS A 37 -5.65 -8.91 9.78
C CYS A 37 -6.48 -9.76 10.74
N GLU A 38 -7.80 -9.70 10.64
CA GLU A 38 -8.74 -10.47 11.47
C GLU A 38 -8.54 -11.99 11.36
N CYS A 39 -7.94 -12.47 10.27
CA CYS A 39 -7.56 -13.88 10.12
C CYS A 39 -6.33 -14.29 10.94
N GLY A 40 -5.70 -13.35 11.66
CA GLY A 40 -4.43 -13.52 12.36
C GLY A 40 -3.17 -13.31 11.50
N GLY A 41 -3.33 -12.90 10.24
CA GLY A 41 -2.22 -12.59 9.34
C GLY A 41 -1.71 -11.15 9.48
N GLN A 42 -0.62 -10.81 8.78
CA GLN A 42 -0.10 -9.44 8.68
C GLN A 42 -0.58 -8.79 7.37
N PHE A 43 -0.82 -7.49 7.39
CA PHE A 43 -1.10 -6.71 6.18
C PHE A 43 0.19 -6.12 5.61
N THR A 44 0.37 -6.26 4.30
CA THR A 44 1.48 -5.71 3.52
C THR A 44 0.97 -4.63 2.58
N ASN A 45 1.66 -3.50 2.52
CA ASN A 45 1.32 -2.41 1.62
C ASN A 45 1.57 -2.83 0.16
N ARG A 46 0.54 -2.75 -0.69
CA ARG A 46 0.64 -3.07 -2.13
C ARG A 46 1.27 -1.94 -2.95
N ALA A 47 1.10 -0.69 -2.52
CA ALA A 47 1.68 0.47 -3.19
C ALA A 47 3.22 0.50 -3.09
N LYS A 48 3.80 -0.08 -2.04
CA LYS A 48 5.23 -0.41 -1.94
C LYS A 48 5.49 -1.80 -2.54
N SER A 49 5.24 -1.94 -3.84
CA SER A 49 5.73 -3.09 -4.58
C SER A 49 7.27 -3.05 -4.56
N LEU A 50 7.91 -4.12 -4.06
CA LEU A 50 9.37 -4.27 -4.06
C LEU A 50 9.85 -4.46 -5.50
N GLU A 51 10.34 -3.39 -6.12
CA GLU A 51 11.15 -3.42 -7.35
C GLU A 51 12.55 -3.99 -7.10
#